data_AF-A0A1H8PN40-F1
#
_entry.id   AF-A0A1H8PN40-F1
#
_cell.length_a   1.000
_cell.length_b   1.000
_cell.length_c   1.000
_cell.angle_alpha   90.00
_cell.angle_beta   90.00
_cell.angle_gamma   90.00
#
_symmetry.space_group_name_H-M   'P 1'
#
loop_
_entity.id
_entity.type
_entity.pdbx_description
1 polymer ?
#
loop_
_entity_poly.entity_id
_entity_poly.type
_entity_poly.pdbx_seq_one_letter_code
_entity_poly.pdbx_strand_id
1 'polypeptide(L)'
;MDQMLEAILLWCMPGLLGGFGGVISYFWPPTTEMRFSAKSFAIKFLSAFFVGKVCGYFIPMTNEYRSGYLMVFGFCAYPVLGMLEVKVKGALERFNPPGAN
;
A
#
# COMPACT_ATOMS: atom_id res chain seq x y z
N MET A 1 5.85 29.46 9.75
CA MET A 1 5.27 28.68 8.63
C MET A 1 6.15 27.47 8.33
N ASP A 2 7.47 27.61 8.43
CA ASP A 2 8.46 26.55 8.19
C ASP A 2 8.35 25.37 9.16
N GLN A 3 8.09 25.62 10.44
CA GLN A 3 7.98 24.56 11.46
C GLN A 3 6.74 23.66 11.29
N MET A 4 5.62 24.21 10.82
CA MET A 4 4.43 23.42 10.47
C MET A 4 4.68 22.56 9.23
N LEU A 5 5.35 23.12 8.22
CA LEU A 5 5.67 22.41 7.00
C LEU A 5 6.57 21.21 7.29
N GLU A 6 7.61 21.40 8.10
CA GLU A 6 8.56 20.35 8.48
C GLU A 6 7.89 19.21 9.27
N ALA A 7 6.98 19.54 10.19
CA ALA A 7 6.21 18.55 10.94
C ALA A 7 5.29 17.71 10.03
N ILE A 8 4.62 18.36 9.07
CA ILE A 8 3.78 17.67 8.07
C ILE A 8 4.65 16.77 7.20
N LEU A 9 5.82 17.24 6.78
CA LEU A 9 6.74 16.50 5.91
C LEU A 9 7.29 15.26 6.62
N LEU A 10 7.73 15.40 7.86
CA LEU A 10 8.17 14.28 8.71
C LEU A 10 7.05 13.26 8.94
N TRP A 11 5.81 13.74 9.13
CA TRP A 11 4.66 12.85 9.29
C TRP A 11 4.34 12.11 7.98
N CYS A 12 4.43 12.77 6.83
CA CYS A 12 4.12 12.17 5.53
C CYS A 12 5.25 11.25 5.01
N MET A 13 6.50 11.49 5.38
CA MET A 13 7.68 10.80 4.84
C MET A 13 7.58 9.26 4.83
N PRO A 14 7.15 8.57 5.91
CA PRO A 14 7.04 7.11 5.91
C PRO A 14 5.98 6.59 4.91
N GLY A 15 4.90 7.35 4.77
CA GLY A 15 3.85 7.04 3.81
C GLY A 15 4.31 7.27 2.38
N LEU A 16 5.02 8.37 2.12
CA LEU A 16 5.56 8.63 0.78
C LEU A 16 6.55 7.55 0.36
N LEU A 17 7.43 7.11 1.27
CA LEU A 17 8.35 5.98 1.03
C LEU A 17 7.60 4.70 0.67
N GLY A 18 6.53 4.36 1.41
CA GLY A 18 5.66 3.23 1.06
C GLY A 18 4.95 3.43 -0.28
N GLY A 19 4.42 4.63 -0.54
CA GLY A 19 3.78 5.01 -1.79
C GLY A 19 4.68 4.78 -3.01
N PHE A 20 5.95 5.18 -2.94
CA PHE A 20 6.94 4.92 -4.00
C PHE A 20 7.15 3.43 -4.25
N GLY A 21 7.22 2.61 -3.20
CA GLY A 21 7.22 1.15 -3.34
C GLY A 21 6.00 0.63 -4.09
N GLY A 22 4.81 1.17 -3.78
CA GLY A 22 3.55 0.83 -4.46
C GLY A 22 3.51 1.24 -5.93
N VAL A 23 4.14 2.36 -6.30
CA VAL A 23 4.30 2.78 -7.70
C VAL A 23 5.13 1.76 -8.47
N ILE A 24 6.25 1.31 -7.91
CA ILE A 24 7.11 0.30 -8.56
C ILE A 24 6.34 -1.02 -8.73
N SER A 25 5.54 -1.42 -7.72
CA SER A 25 4.65 -2.58 -7.79
C SER A 25 3.55 -2.45 -8.86
N TYR A 26 3.16 -1.21 -9.23
CA TYR A 26 2.21 -0.98 -10.31
C TYR A 26 2.80 -1.28 -11.69
N PHE A 27 4.05 -0.92 -11.91
CA PHE A 27 4.75 -1.12 -13.19
C PHE A 27 5.52 -2.45 -13.25
N TRP A 28 5.66 -3.15 -12.12
CA TRP A 28 6.20 -4.50 -12.12
C TRP A 28 5.32 -5.39 -13.00
N PRO A 29 5.90 -6.08 -14.01
CA PRO A 29 5.13 -6.75 -15.04
C PRO A 29 4.18 -7.77 -14.41
N PRO A 30 2.86 -7.60 -14.58
CA PRO A 30 1.92 -8.67 -14.30
C PRO A 30 2.06 -9.74 -15.39
N THR A 31 1.67 -10.97 -15.08
CA THR A 31 1.54 -12.09 -16.02
C THR A 31 0.55 -11.84 -17.16
N THR A 32 -0.10 -10.68 -17.21
CA THR A 32 -1.12 -10.25 -18.18
C THR A 32 -1.00 -8.75 -18.49
N GLU A 33 -1.34 -8.35 -19.72
CA GLU A 33 -1.29 -6.96 -20.19
C GLU A 33 -2.19 -6.04 -19.34
N MET A 34 -1.59 -5.24 -18.46
CA MET A 34 -2.31 -4.23 -17.69
C MET A 34 -2.58 -3.01 -18.57
N ARG A 35 -3.86 -2.72 -18.83
CA ARG A 35 -4.29 -1.38 -19.26
C ARG A 35 -4.07 -0.40 -18.10
N PHE A 36 -3.27 0.64 -18.33
CA PHE A 36 -3.09 1.70 -17.35
C PHE A 36 -4.44 2.32 -16.97
N SER A 37 -4.72 2.37 -15.68
CA SER A 37 -5.92 2.97 -15.10
C SER A 37 -5.48 3.88 -13.97
N ALA A 38 -5.69 5.19 -14.15
CA ALA A 38 -5.36 6.20 -13.15
C ALA A 38 -6.06 5.94 -11.80
N LYS A 39 -7.29 5.40 -11.84
CA LYS A 39 -8.03 4.99 -10.64
C LYS A 39 -7.30 3.86 -9.90
N SER A 40 -6.90 2.82 -10.62
CA SER A 40 -6.17 1.70 -10.03
C SER A 40 -4.81 2.13 -9.50
N PHE A 41 -4.12 3.02 -10.21
CA PHE A 41 -2.85 3.61 -9.76
C PHE A 41 -3.02 4.39 -8.45
N ALA A 42 -4.01 5.30 -8.36
CA ALA A 42 -4.28 6.08 -7.17
C ALA A 42 -4.63 5.19 -5.96
N ILE A 43 -5.44 4.15 -6.16
CA ILE A 43 -5.77 3.20 -5.10
C ILE A 43 -4.54 2.42 -4.64
N LYS A 44 -3.68 1.95 -5.56
CA LYS A 44 -2.43 1.27 -5.19
C LYS A 44 -1.51 2.19 -4.41
N PHE A 45 -1.33 3.43 -4.87
CA PHE A 45 -0.50 4.42 -4.21
C PHE A 45 -0.99 4.72 -2.80
N LEU A 46 -2.30 4.98 -2.63
CA LEU A 46 -2.90 5.27 -1.33
C LEU A 46 -2.79 4.09 -0.36
N SER A 47 -2.98 2.88 -0.89
CA SER A 47 -2.82 1.64 -0.12
C SER A 47 -1.39 1.45 0.37
N ALA A 48 -0.41 1.63 -0.52
CA ALA A 48 1.01 1.53 -0.18
C ALA A 48 1.46 2.66 0.76
N PHE A 49 0.89 3.86 0.63
CA PHE A 49 1.10 4.97 1.56
C PHE A 49 0.60 4.63 2.97
N PHE A 50 -0.60 4.07 3.07
CA PHE A 50 -1.16 3.65 4.35
C PHE A 50 -0.29 2.57 5.02
N VAL A 51 0.11 1.54 4.27
CA VAL A 51 1.00 0.49 4.78
C VAL A 51 2.35 1.07 5.22
N GLY A 52 2.96 1.94 4.41
CA GLY A 52 4.19 2.64 4.78
C GLY A 52 4.06 3.46 6.07
N LYS A 53 2.93 4.16 6.27
CA LYS A 53 2.67 4.89 7.53
C LYS A 53 2.56 3.95 8.72
N VAL A 54 1.78 2.87 8.59
CA VAL A 54 1.57 1.91 9.68
C VAL A 54 2.88 1.21 10.04
N CYS A 55 3.60 0.66 9.05
CA CYS A 55 4.91 0.05 9.26
C CYS A 55 5.93 1.05 9.84
N GLY A 56 5.85 2.32 9.44
CA GLY A 56 6.69 3.40 9.95
C GLY A 56 6.56 3.67 11.44
N TYR A 57 5.44 3.30 12.08
CA TYR A 57 5.27 3.36 13.53
C TYR A 57 5.99 2.23 14.27
N PHE A 58 6.14 1.07 13.63
CA PHE A 58 6.81 -0.09 14.22
C PHE A 58 8.33 -0.05 14.07
N ILE A 59 8.86 0.76 13.14
CA ILE A 59 10.29 0.83 12.86
C ILE A 59 10.88 2.11 13.47
N PRO A 60 11.85 2.00 14.41
CA PRO A 60 12.45 3.14 15.07
C PRO A 60 13.23 4.02 14.09
N MET A 61 13.16 5.35 14.28
CA MET A 61 13.82 6.35 13.42
C MET A 61 15.34 6.20 13.36
N THR A 62 15.94 5.56 14.36
CA THR A 62 17.39 5.34 14.48
C THR A 62 17.92 4.23 13.58
N ASN A 63 17.03 3.46 12.95
CA ASN A 63 17.44 2.36 12.07
C ASN A 63 17.84 2.90 10.68
N GLU A 64 19.11 2.69 10.32
CA GLU A 64 19.69 3.11 9.04
C GLU A 64 18.93 2.57 7.82
N TYR A 65 18.36 1.36 7.94
CA TYR A 65 17.64 0.69 6.85
C TYR A 65 16.13 0.96 6.83
N ARG A 66 15.63 1.84 7.73
CA ARG A 66 14.19 2.14 7.85
C ARG A 66 13.55 2.52 6.53
N SER A 67 14.19 3.40 5.77
CA SER A 67 13.67 3.87 4.48
C SER A 67 13.51 2.72 3.48
N GLY A 68 14.46 1.80 3.44
CA GLY A 68 14.39 0.61 2.58
C GLY A 68 13.25 -0.32 2.97
N TYR A 69 13.08 -0.61 4.27
CA TYR A 69 11.98 -1.43 4.75
C TYR A 69 10.62 -0.85 4.38
N LEU A 70 10.43 0.46 4.53
CA LEU A 70 9.17 1.13 4.20
C LEU A 70 8.84 1.05 2.71
N MET A 71 9.84 1.19 1.83
CA MET A 71 9.67 1.00 0.39
C MET A 71 9.27 -0.44 0.05
N VAL A 72 9.92 -1.44 0.65
CA VAL A 72 9.60 -2.87 0.42
C VAL A 72 8.20 -3.21 0.92
N PHE A 73 7.81 -2.72 2.10
CA PHE A 73 6.44 -2.91 2.61
C PHE A 73 5.40 -2.27 1.69
N GLY A 74 5.69 -1.08 1.16
CA GLY A 74 4.87 -0.42 0.15
C GLY A 74 4.74 -1.20 -1.16
N PHE A 75 5.84 -1.78 -1.63
CA PHE A 75 5.85 -2.66 -2.82
C PHE A 75 4.98 -3.91 -2.62
N CYS A 76 5.04 -4.50 -1.43
CA CYS A 76 4.27 -5.68 -1.04
C CYS A 76 2.81 -5.38 -0.64
N ALA A 77 2.41 -4.12 -0.50
CA ALA A 77 1.06 -3.76 -0.07
C ALA A 77 -0.03 -4.27 -1.03
N TYR A 78 0.24 -4.23 -2.34
CA TYR A 78 -0.73 -4.65 -3.35
C TYR A 78 -1.02 -6.16 -3.37
N PRO A 79 -0.02 -7.07 -3.40
CA PRO A 79 -0.30 -8.51 -3.32
C PRO A 79 -0.99 -8.91 -2.00
N VAL A 80 -0.66 -8.25 -0.89
CA VAL A 80 -1.30 -8.52 0.41
C VAL A 80 -2.78 -8.11 0.40
N LEU A 81 -3.11 -6.95 -0.16
CA LEU A 81 -4.50 -6.51 -0.30
C LEU A 81 -5.27 -7.35 -1.31
N GLY A 82 -4.65 -7.77 -2.42
CA GLY A 82 -5.25 -8.69 -3.37
C GLY A 82 -5.58 -10.06 -2.75
N MET A 83 -4.67 -10.61 -1.93
CA MET A 83 -4.95 -11.85 -1.18
C MET A 83 -6.07 -11.68 -0.15
N LEU A 84 -6.11 -10.53 0.55
CA LEU A 84 -7.19 -10.19 1.46
C LEU A 84 -8.52 -10.06 0.73
N GLU A 85 -8.56 -9.43 -0.44
CA GLU A 85 -9.78 -9.26 -1.24
C GLU A 85 -10.33 -10.61 -1.71
N VAL A 86 -9.46 -11.53 -2.16
CA VAL A 86 -9.87 -12.90 -2.53
C VAL A 86 -10.39 -13.66 -1.31
N LYS A 87 -9.71 -13.57 -0.16
CA LYS A 87 -10.17 -14.20 1.09
C LYS A 87 -11.50 -13.62 1.58
N VAL A 88 -11.67 -12.30 1.50
CA VAL A 88 -12.89 -11.61 1.93
C VAL A 88 -14.04 -11.93 0.99
N LYS A 89 -13.85 -11.94 -0.34
CA LYS A 89 -14.88 -12.39 -1.29
C LYS A 89 -15.28 -13.84 -1.04
N GLY A 90 -14.29 -14.74 -0.89
CA GLY A 90 -14.57 -16.14 -0.57
C GLY A 90 -15.26 -16.33 0.79
N ALA A 91 -14.99 -15.46 1.77
CA ALA A 91 -15.72 -15.45 3.04
C ALA A 91 -17.16 -14.91 2.87
N LEU A 92 -17.35 -13.82 2.11
CA LEU A 92 -18.67 -13.24 1.85
C LEU A 92 -19.58 -14.20 1.08
N GLU A 93 -19.05 -14.88 0.05
CA GLU A 93 -19.77 -15.89 -0.74
C GLU A 93 -20.16 -17.11 0.12
N ARG A 94 -19.35 -17.45 1.14
CA ARG A 94 -19.71 -18.49 2.12
C ARG A 94 -20.82 -18.05 3.07
N PHE A 95 -20.91 -16.76 3.39
CA PHE A 95 -21.95 -16.22 4.27
C PHE A 95 -23.26 -15.87 3.55
N ASN A 96 -23.21 -15.59 2.24
CA ASN A 96 -24.40 -15.37 1.41
C ASN A 96 -24.25 -16.13 0.09
N PRO A 97 -24.56 -17.44 0.06
CA PRO A 97 -24.45 -18.22 -1.16
C PRO A 97 -25.40 -17.65 -2.23
N PRO A 98 -24.94 -17.48 -3.48
CA PRO A 98 -25.79 -17.05 -4.58
C PRO A 98 -26.91 -18.08 -4.78
N GLY A 99 -28.10 -17.77 -4.28
CA GLY A 99 -29.26 -18.68 -4.25
C GLY A 99 -30.17 -18.54 -3.02
N ALA A 100 -29.85 -17.67 -2.06
CA ALA A 100 -30.67 -17.45 -0.86
C ALA A 100 -31.85 -16.45 -1.03
N ASN A 101 -32.29 -16.20 -2.26
CA ASN A 101 -33.55 -15.50 -2.59
C ASN A 101 -34.35 -16.32 -3.60
#